data_AF-A0ABD2X0Q2-F1
#
_entry.id   AF-A0ABD2X0Q2-F1
#
_cell.length_a   1.000
_cell.length_b   1.000
_cell.length_c   1.000
_cell.angle_alpha   90.00
_cell.angle_beta   90.00
_cell.angle_gamma   90.00
#
_symmetry.space_group_name_H-M   'P 1'
#
loop_
_entity.id
_entity.type
_entity.pdbx_description
1 polymer ?
#
loop_
_entity_poly.entity_id
_entity_poly.type
_entity_poly.pdbx_seq_one_letter_code
_entity_poly.pdbx_strand_id
1 'polypeptide(L)'
;MTDEKEGNWQLLSNNTEMCAKADERKKYIQRALRDSLPIIINTPIHGSGNTNDENTARKFFSNPDIVFEVTGFNLELLERFKVILAVLSSNEKINTVAFQAYCFKTASLYNEFYNWYHMLASVHVILIHGHQIIDHAALPIGMLSEEAQESNNKIDTNTDTFHRLLATSDPLIYLTRNLKKKKSYELTSEIRQLLIIDDGEFIEEYVGEDLNFKGFTD
;
A
#
# COMPACT_ATOMS: atom_id res chain seq x y z
N MET A 1 -20.37 -29.09 0.92
CA MET A 1 -21.12 -28.20 1.83
C MET A 1 -20.37 -26.88 1.81
N THR A 2 -20.54 -26.16 0.70
CA THR A 2 -19.91 -24.87 0.43
C THR A 2 -20.81 -23.84 1.10
N ASP A 3 -20.47 -23.43 2.32
CA ASP A 3 -21.07 -22.25 2.91
C ASP A 3 -20.75 -21.07 1.99
N GLU A 4 -21.74 -20.63 1.24
CA GLU A 4 -21.69 -19.39 0.48
C GLU A 4 -21.40 -18.27 1.48
N LYS A 5 -20.18 -17.75 1.45
CA LYS A 5 -19.82 -16.53 2.16
C LYS A 5 -20.54 -15.37 1.47
N GLU A 6 -21.83 -15.20 1.74
CA GLU A 6 -22.59 -14.02 1.33
C GLU A 6 -22.12 -12.83 2.17
N GLY A 7 -21.01 -12.21 1.74
CA GLY A 7 -20.66 -10.90 2.23
C GLY A 7 -21.62 -9.86 1.65
N ASN A 8 -21.88 -8.79 2.41
CA ASN A 8 -22.63 -7.64 1.93
C ASN A 8 -21.75 -6.41 2.10
N TRP A 9 -21.57 -5.64 1.03
CA TRP A 9 -20.83 -4.38 1.05
C TRP A 9 -21.42 -3.39 2.08
N GLN A 10 -22.76 -3.31 2.19
CA GLN A 10 -23.42 -2.33 3.07
C GLN A 10 -23.90 -2.97 4.38
N LEU A 11 -23.46 -2.38 5.49
CA LEU A 11 -24.06 -2.62 6.81
C LEU A 11 -25.18 -1.60 7.02
N LEU A 12 -26.37 -1.91 6.50
CA LEU A 12 -27.54 -1.07 6.67
C LEU A 12 -28.02 -1.13 8.13
N SER A 13 -28.30 0.03 8.73
CA SER A 13 -28.71 0.17 10.13
C SER A 13 -30.04 -0.51 10.48
N ASN A 14 -30.83 -0.85 9.47
CA ASN A 14 -32.07 -1.62 9.61
C ASN A 14 -31.84 -3.10 9.95
N ASN A 15 -30.63 -3.62 9.74
CA ASN A 15 -30.25 -4.99 10.11
C ASN A 15 -29.33 -4.98 11.35
N THR A 16 -29.95 -4.81 12.51
CA THR A 16 -29.26 -4.71 13.81
C THR A 16 -28.43 -5.93 14.15
N GLU A 17 -28.84 -7.13 13.72
CA GLU A 17 -28.09 -8.37 13.95
C GLU A 17 -26.77 -8.40 13.18
N MET A 18 -26.79 -8.03 11.89
CA MET A 18 -25.57 -7.95 11.08
C MET A 18 -24.61 -6.88 11.60
N CYS A 19 -25.13 -5.71 12.01
CA CYS A 19 -24.32 -4.65 12.62
C CYS A 19 -23.65 -5.13 13.92
N ALA A 20 -24.39 -5.82 14.79
CA ALA A 20 -23.84 -6.36 16.02
C ALA A 20 -22.74 -7.40 15.77
N LYS A 21 -22.93 -8.32 14.82
CA LYS A 21 -21.91 -9.30 14.41
C LYS A 21 -20.66 -8.62 13.85
N ALA A 22 -20.82 -7.59 13.03
CA ALA A 22 -19.72 -6.82 12.48
C ALA A 22 -18.93 -6.09 13.57
N ASP A 23 -19.61 -5.48 14.54
CA ASP A 23 -18.98 -4.81 15.67
C ASP A 23 -18.23 -5.78 16.60
N GLU A 24 -18.79 -6.96 16.84
CA GLU A 24 -18.12 -8.02 17.60
C GLU A 24 -16.87 -8.51 16.87
N ARG A 25 -16.97 -8.78 15.57
CA ARG A 25 -15.83 -9.19 14.73
C ARG A 25 -14.75 -8.11 14.71
N LYS A 26 -15.13 -6.83 14.58
CA LYS A 26 -14.20 -5.69 14.64
C LYS A 26 -13.45 -5.65 15.97
N LYS A 27 -14.15 -5.75 17.11
CA LYS A 27 -13.54 -5.76 18.45
C LYS A 27 -12.64 -6.98 18.66
N TYR A 28 -13.00 -8.13 18.10
CA TYR A 28 -12.15 -9.31 18.12
C TYR A 28 -10.85 -9.05 17.34
N ILE A 29 -10.93 -8.60 16.08
CA ILE A 29 -9.75 -8.33 15.24
C ILE A 29 -8.84 -7.28 15.89
N GLN A 30 -9.40 -6.19 16.43
CA GLN A 30 -8.61 -5.16 17.12
C GLN A 30 -7.83 -5.71 18.32
N ARG A 31 -8.46 -6.57 19.14
CA ARG A 31 -7.79 -7.19 20.29
C ARG A 31 -6.74 -8.21 19.84
N ALA A 32 -7.13 -9.11 18.94
CA ALA A 32 -6.26 -10.18 18.45
C ALA A 32 -5.03 -9.62 17.72
N LEU A 33 -5.19 -8.57 16.91
CA LEU A 33 -4.05 -7.86 16.32
C LEU A 33 -3.22 -7.25 17.42
N ARG A 34 -3.76 -6.43 18.33
CA ARG A 34 -2.99 -5.83 19.44
C ARG A 34 -2.16 -6.86 20.25
N ASP A 35 -2.69 -8.04 20.47
CA ASP A 35 -2.05 -9.10 21.27
C ASP A 35 -0.97 -9.86 20.46
N SER A 36 -1.22 -10.16 19.18
CA SER A 36 -0.29 -10.92 18.31
C SER A 36 0.74 -10.05 17.59
N LEU A 37 0.37 -8.81 17.29
CA LEU A 37 1.14 -7.81 16.56
C LEU A 37 0.93 -6.47 17.29
N PRO A 38 1.93 -5.87 17.95
CA PRO A 38 1.74 -4.68 18.80
C PRO A 38 1.41 -3.41 17.97
N ILE A 39 0.17 -3.37 17.47
CA ILE A 39 -0.46 -2.33 16.66
C ILE A 39 -1.86 -2.07 17.17
N ILE A 40 -2.29 -0.80 17.07
CA ILE A 40 -3.61 -0.36 17.47
C ILE A 40 -4.31 0.11 16.21
N ILE A 41 -5.35 -0.59 15.77
CA ILE A 41 -6.03 -0.31 14.51
C ILE A 41 -7.40 0.30 14.77
N ASN A 42 -7.76 1.27 13.94
CA ASN A 42 -9.10 1.86 13.86
C ASN A 42 -9.59 2.45 15.19
N THR A 43 -8.68 3.08 15.92
CA THR A 43 -8.98 3.85 17.13
C THR A 43 -8.96 5.34 16.75
N PRO A 44 -10.01 6.12 17.09
CA PRO A 44 -10.04 7.55 16.80
C PRO A 44 -8.97 8.31 17.59
N ILE A 45 -8.34 9.30 16.96
CA ILE A 45 -7.37 10.20 17.60
C ILE A 45 -8.04 11.56 17.84
N HIS A 46 -7.76 12.19 18.98
CA HIS A 46 -8.22 13.55 19.27
C HIS A 46 -7.66 14.55 18.25
N GLY A 47 -8.54 15.32 17.60
CA GLY A 47 -8.13 16.36 16.65
C GLY A 47 -8.28 15.98 15.17
N SER A 48 -8.75 14.76 14.86
CA SER A 48 -9.03 14.15 13.54
C SER A 48 -8.11 12.97 13.20
N GLY A 49 -8.59 12.05 12.35
CA GLY A 49 -7.88 10.83 11.95
C GLY A 49 -8.12 9.63 12.87
N ASN A 50 -7.42 8.54 12.57
CA ASN A 50 -7.42 7.32 13.36
C ASN A 50 -6.00 6.77 13.47
N THR A 51 -5.81 5.73 14.28
CA THR A 51 -4.50 5.10 14.50
C THR A 51 -3.95 4.32 13.31
N ASN A 52 -4.62 4.32 12.14
CA ASN A 52 -4.11 3.67 10.93
C ASN A 52 -3.16 4.64 10.20
N ASP A 53 -2.04 4.94 10.84
CA ASP A 53 -0.95 5.70 10.25
C ASP A 53 -0.05 4.81 9.39
N GLU A 54 0.90 5.44 8.70
CA GLU A 54 1.89 4.77 7.85
C GLU A 54 2.70 3.71 8.63
N ASN A 55 3.03 3.97 9.91
CA ASN A 55 3.73 3.01 10.77
C ASN A 55 2.88 1.75 11.04
N THR A 56 1.58 1.94 11.27
CA THR A 56 0.63 0.84 11.47
C THR A 56 0.46 0.03 10.20
N ALA A 57 0.34 0.69 9.04
CA ALA A 57 0.30 0.02 7.74
C ALA A 57 1.57 -0.80 7.48
N ARG A 58 2.77 -0.23 7.72
CA ARG A 58 4.05 -0.94 7.56
C ARG A 58 4.13 -2.20 8.41
N LYS A 59 3.72 -2.14 9.67
CA LYS A 59 3.71 -3.31 10.57
C LYS A 59 2.69 -4.37 10.12
N PHE A 60 1.52 -3.94 9.67
CA PHE A 60 0.46 -4.81 9.16
C PHE A 60 0.95 -5.64 7.97
N PHE A 61 1.48 -5.00 6.92
CA PHE A 61 1.98 -5.69 5.73
C PHE A 61 3.33 -6.40 5.93
N SER A 62 4.04 -6.13 7.02
CA SER A 62 5.28 -6.87 7.34
C SER A 62 5.01 -8.31 7.80
N ASN A 63 3.80 -8.60 8.30
CA ASN A 63 3.46 -9.89 8.93
C ASN A 63 2.17 -10.49 8.33
N PRO A 64 2.17 -10.84 7.02
CA PRO A 64 0.96 -11.29 6.31
C PRO A 64 0.35 -12.56 6.92
N ASP A 65 1.15 -13.50 7.44
CA ASP A 65 0.65 -14.73 8.08
C ASP A 65 -0.20 -14.44 9.31
N ILE A 66 0.31 -13.58 10.21
CA ILE A 66 -0.42 -13.19 11.44
C ILE A 66 -1.73 -12.48 11.06
N VAL A 67 -1.68 -11.61 10.05
CA VAL A 67 -2.85 -10.89 9.57
C VAL A 67 -3.87 -11.85 8.97
N PHE A 68 -3.44 -12.81 8.15
CA PHE A 68 -4.30 -13.85 7.57
C PHE A 68 -5.01 -14.64 8.69
N GLU A 69 -4.27 -15.12 9.68
CA GLU A 69 -4.82 -15.91 10.80
C GLU A 69 -5.86 -15.11 11.62
N VAL A 70 -5.59 -13.83 11.89
CA VAL A 70 -6.49 -13.01 12.71
C VAL A 70 -7.71 -12.54 11.93
N THR A 71 -7.51 -12.03 10.71
CA THR A 71 -8.57 -11.38 9.93
C THR A 71 -9.38 -12.37 9.09
N GLY A 72 -8.78 -13.50 8.69
CA GLY A 72 -9.30 -14.42 7.69
C GLY A 72 -9.23 -13.88 6.26
N PHE A 73 -8.49 -12.79 6.03
CA PHE A 73 -8.28 -12.20 4.72
C PHE A 73 -7.25 -13.01 3.93
N ASN A 74 -7.49 -13.26 2.64
CA ASN A 74 -6.70 -14.14 1.79
C ASN A 74 -5.20 -13.78 1.82
N LEU A 75 -4.36 -14.79 2.12
CA LEU A 75 -2.92 -14.61 2.29
C LEU A 75 -2.22 -14.15 1.01
N GLU A 76 -2.56 -14.76 -0.13
CA GLU A 76 -1.99 -14.39 -1.43
C GLU A 76 -2.28 -12.92 -1.76
N LEU A 77 -3.51 -12.44 -1.52
CA LEU A 77 -3.84 -11.02 -1.71
C LEU A 77 -3.06 -10.10 -0.77
N LEU A 78 -2.83 -10.49 0.50
CA LEU A 78 -1.99 -9.71 1.43
C LEU A 78 -0.56 -9.58 0.93
N GLU A 79 0.03 -10.68 0.46
CA GLU A 79 1.39 -10.71 -0.08
C GLU A 79 1.50 -9.87 -1.35
N ARG A 80 0.52 -9.97 -2.27
CA ARG A 80 0.49 -9.15 -3.48
C ARG A 80 0.37 -7.67 -3.17
N PHE A 81 -0.51 -7.28 -2.24
CA PHE A 81 -0.60 -5.88 -1.81
C PHE A 81 0.69 -5.39 -1.15
N LYS A 82 1.35 -6.23 -0.34
CA LYS A 82 2.67 -5.92 0.23
C LYS A 82 3.70 -5.63 -0.86
N VAL A 83 3.75 -6.47 -1.91
CA VAL A 83 4.68 -6.29 -3.04
C VAL A 83 4.36 -5.01 -3.82
N ILE A 84 3.09 -4.77 -4.16
CA ILE A 84 2.66 -3.57 -4.89
C ILE A 84 3.04 -2.30 -4.12
N LEU A 85 2.72 -2.24 -2.83
CA LEU A 85 3.06 -1.09 -1.98
C LEU A 85 4.58 -0.91 -1.86
N ALA A 86 5.35 -1.99 -1.72
CA ALA A 86 6.80 -1.91 -1.67
C ALA A 86 7.42 -1.37 -2.97
N VAL A 87 6.88 -1.77 -4.13
CA VAL A 87 7.30 -1.27 -5.44
C VAL A 87 6.96 0.21 -5.60
N LEU A 88 5.76 0.64 -5.22
CA LEU A 88 5.36 2.05 -5.28
C LEU A 88 6.15 2.94 -4.32
N SER A 89 6.48 2.44 -3.13
CA SER A 89 7.33 3.13 -2.16
C SER A 89 8.82 3.04 -2.50
N SER A 90 9.20 2.35 -3.57
CA SER A 90 10.58 2.33 -4.05
C SER A 90 10.90 3.65 -4.76
N ASN A 91 12.15 4.10 -4.65
CA ASN A 91 12.64 5.25 -5.41
C ASN A 91 13.24 4.83 -6.76
N GLU A 92 12.93 3.61 -7.22
CA GLU A 92 13.48 3.02 -8.42
C GLU A 92 12.49 3.09 -9.59
N LYS A 93 12.99 2.94 -10.81
CA LYS A 93 12.12 2.85 -11.99
C LYS A 93 11.37 1.53 -11.98
N ILE A 94 10.07 1.58 -12.25
CA ILE A 94 9.19 0.43 -12.26
C ILE A 94 9.02 -0.04 -13.71
N ASN A 95 9.10 -1.35 -13.95
CA ASN A 95 8.72 -1.95 -15.23
C ASN A 95 7.19 -1.91 -15.34
N THR A 96 6.66 -1.00 -16.16
CA THR A 96 5.23 -0.71 -16.20
C THR A 96 4.41 -1.85 -16.80
N VAL A 97 4.95 -2.59 -17.76
CA VAL A 97 4.30 -3.77 -18.35
C VAL A 97 4.19 -4.89 -17.32
N ALA A 98 5.30 -5.21 -16.63
CA ALA A 98 5.30 -6.24 -15.59
C ALA A 98 4.39 -5.87 -14.41
N PHE A 99 4.43 -4.59 -14.01
CA PHE A 99 3.57 -4.05 -12.95
C PHE A 99 2.09 -4.12 -13.31
N GLN A 100 1.71 -3.73 -14.53
CA GLN A 100 0.34 -3.82 -15.04
C GLN A 100 -0.19 -5.26 -14.95
N ALA A 101 0.58 -6.24 -15.46
CA ALA A 101 0.20 -7.65 -15.41
C ALA A 101 0.02 -8.14 -13.96
N TYR A 102 0.92 -7.74 -13.06
CA TYR A 102 0.84 -8.08 -11.64
C TYR A 102 -0.42 -7.49 -10.98
N CYS A 103 -0.73 -6.23 -11.26
CA CYS A 103 -1.91 -5.52 -10.76
C CYS A 103 -3.22 -6.11 -11.29
N PHE A 104 -3.34 -6.41 -12.58
CA PHE A 104 -4.55 -7.01 -13.15
C PHE A 104 -4.80 -8.43 -12.64
N LYS A 105 -3.75 -9.24 -12.45
CA LYS A 105 -3.88 -10.54 -11.79
C LYS A 105 -4.38 -10.37 -10.35
N THR A 106 -3.88 -9.36 -9.63
CA THR A 106 -4.32 -9.05 -8.26
C THR A 106 -5.78 -8.59 -8.22
N ALA A 107 -6.22 -7.75 -9.17
CA ALA A 107 -7.61 -7.31 -9.30
C ALA A 107 -8.55 -8.47 -9.60
N SER A 108 -8.12 -9.41 -10.45
CA SER A 108 -8.89 -10.62 -10.78
C SER A 108 -9.08 -11.51 -9.54
N LEU A 109 -8.01 -11.74 -8.76
CA LEU A 109 -8.08 -12.48 -7.50
C LEU A 109 -8.98 -11.76 -6.47
N TYR A 110 -8.89 -10.43 -6.38
CA TYR A 110 -9.75 -9.65 -5.50
C TYR A 110 -11.23 -9.86 -5.85
N ASN A 111 -11.57 -9.79 -7.14
CA ASN A 111 -12.93 -10.01 -7.59
C ASN A 111 -13.40 -11.46 -7.36
N GLU A 112 -12.51 -12.45 -7.50
CA GLU A 112 -12.83 -13.85 -7.22
C GLU A 112 -13.20 -14.08 -5.73
N PHE A 113 -12.41 -13.55 -4.80
CA PHE A 113 -12.62 -13.78 -3.36
C PHE A 113 -13.59 -12.78 -2.70
N TYR A 114 -13.72 -11.58 -3.25
CA TYR A 114 -14.40 -10.45 -2.62
C TYR A 114 -15.31 -9.67 -3.58
N ASN A 115 -15.90 -10.30 -4.61
CA ASN A 115 -16.87 -9.66 -5.53
C ASN A 115 -18.02 -8.90 -4.83
N TRP A 116 -18.38 -9.31 -3.62
CA TRP A 116 -19.44 -8.71 -2.80
C TRP A 116 -19.03 -7.38 -2.16
N TYR A 117 -17.76 -7.01 -2.18
CA TYR A 117 -17.22 -5.78 -1.63
C TYR A 117 -16.65 -4.91 -2.75
N HIS A 118 -17.25 -3.74 -2.98
CA HIS A 118 -16.76 -2.82 -4.00
C HIS A 118 -15.32 -2.40 -3.68
N MET A 119 -14.45 -2.47 -4.69
CA MET A 119 -13.06 -2.04 -4.56
C MET A 119 -13.01 -0.55 -4.19
N LEU A 120 -12.27 -0.19 -3.14
CA LEU A 120 -12.12 1.20 -2.75
C LEU A 120 -11.45 2.00 -3.87
N ALA A 121 -11.81 3.28 -4.02
CA ALA A 121 -11.27 4.17 -5.04
C ALA A 121 -9.73 4.16 -5.09
N SER A 122 -9.04 4.24 -3.95
CA SER A 122 -7.57 4.19 -3.90
C SER A 122 -7.00 2.87 -4.40
N VAL A 123 -7.63 1.74 -4.04
CA VAL A 123 -7.21 0.40 -4.49
C VAL A 123 -7.45 0.24 -5.99
N HIS A 124 -8.59 0.73 -6.47
CA HIS A 124 -8.94 0.73 -7.89
C HIS A 124 -7.94 1.56 -8.71
N VAL A 125 -7.62 2.78 -8.25
CA VAL A 125 -6.61 3.61 -8.92
C VAL A 125 -5.27 2.90 -8.96
N ILE A 126 -4.83 2.24 -7.89
CA ILE A 126 -3.56 1.50 -7.87
C ILE A 126 -3.59 0.30 -8.83
N LEU A 127 -4.63 -0.54 -8.77
CA LEU A 127 -4.68 -1.80 -9.52
C LEU A 127 -5.05 -1.63 -10.99
N ILE A 128 -5.89 -0.64 -11.32
CA ILE A 128 -6.39 -0.44 -12.69
C ILE A 128 -5.62 0.66 -13.41
N HIS A 129 -5.43 1.81 -12.76
CA HIS A 129 -4.81 3.00 -13.38
C HIS A 129 -3.34 3.21 -12.98
N GLY A 130 -2.81 2.41 -12.04
CA GLY A 130 -1.50 2.64 -11.46
C GLY A 130 -0.37 2.63 -12.50
N HIS A 131 -0.44 1.73 -13.47
CA HIS A 131 0.54 1.66 -14.55
C HIS A 131 0.55 2.94 -15.41
N GLN A 132 -0.62 3.50 -15.73
CA GLN A 132 -0.74 4.73 -16.52
C GLN A 132 -0.15 5.92 -15.75
N ILE A 133 -0.40 5.99 -14.44
CA ILE A 133 0.17 7.03 -13.58
C ILE A 133 1.70 6.93 -13.57
N ILE A 134 2.25 5.72 -13.48
CA ILE A 134 3.70 5.49 -13.50
C ILE A 134 4.28 5.86 -14.88
N ASP A 135 3.65 5.48 -15.98
CA ASP A 135 4.09 5.80 -17.35
C ASP A 135 4.15 7.32 -17.61
N HIS A 136 3.22 8.08 -17.02
CA HIS A 136 3.15 9.53 -17.16
C HIS A 136 3.96 10.31 -16.12
N ALA A 137 4.50 9.64 -15.09
CA ALA A 137 5.30 10.29 -14.06
C ALA A 137 6.71 10.60 -14.57
N ALA A 138 7.16 11.84 -14.38
CA ALA A 138 8.51 12.26 -14.79
C ALA A 138 9.63 11.67 -13.92
N LEU A 139 9.30 11.26 -12.70
CA LEU A 139 10.22 10.70 -11.70
C LEU A 139 9.60 9.43 -11.11
N PRO A 140 10.42 8.52 -10.55
CA PRO A 140 9.93 7.39 -9.77
C PRO A 140 8.88 7.82 -8.75
N ILE A 141 7.76 7.11 -8.71
CA ILE A 141 6.59 7.54 -7.93
C ILE A 141 6.87 7.67 -6.42
N GLY A 142 7.75 6.82 -5.86
CA GLY A 142 8.18 6.93 -4.46
C GLY A 142 8.90 8.25 -4.14
N MET A 143 9.55 8.88 -5.13
CA MET A 143 10.18 10.20 -4.96
C MET A 143 9.15 11.33 -4.90
N LEU A 144 7.92 11.10 -5.37
CA LEU A 144 6.82 12.07 -5.38
C LEU A 144 5.91 11.92 -4.14
N SER A 145 6.35 11.18 -3.12
CA SER A 145 5.58 10.88 -1.91
C SER A 145 5.39 12.10 -0.98
N GLU A 146 4.23 12.17 -0.34
CA GLU A 146 3.87 13.19 0.66
C GLU A 146 4.61 12.99 2.01
N GLU A 147 5.18 11.81 2.26
CA GLU A 147 5.88 11.47 3.52
C GLU A 147 6.98 12.48 3.91
N ALA A 148 7.67 13.03 2.91
CA ALA A 148 8.70 14.04 3.11
C ALA A 148 8.12 15.35 3.67
N GLN A 149 6.92 15.73 3.23
CA GLN A 149 6.21 16.90 3.73
C GLN A 149 5.66 16.65 5.14
N GLU A 150 5.00 15.52 5.39
CA GLU A 150 4.45 15.18 6.71
C GLU A 150 5.53 15.13 7.80
N SER A 151 6.73 14.67 7.46
CA SER A 151 7.87 14.63 8.37
C SER A 151 8.28 16.03 8.87
N ASN A 152 8.03 17.08 8.08
CA ASN A 152 8.33 18.46 8.44
C ASN A 152 7.26 19.10 9.34
N ASN A 153 6.07 18.52 9.44
CA ASN A 153 4.97 19.04 10.27
C ASN A 153 5.17 18.82 11.78
N LYS A 154 6.27 18.18 12.19
CA LYS A 154 6.63 17.94 13.60
C LYS A 154 7.27 19.16 14.30
N ILE A 155 7.11 20.36 13.75
CA ILE A 155 7.68 21.60 14.33
C ILE A 155 6.57 22.50 14.81
N ASP A 156 6.67 22.94 16.05
CA ASP A 156 5.59 23.67 16.72
C ASP A 156 5.49 25.15 16.32
N THR A 157 6.47 25.71 15.61
CA THR A 157 6.43 27.11 15.18
C THR A 157 6.74 27.30 13.69
N ASN A 158 5.96 28.15 13.03
CA ASN A 158 6.10 28.46 11.59
C ASN A 158 7.46 29.09 11.24
N THR A 159 8.08 29.78 12.20
CA THR A 159 9.42 30.38 12.03
C THR A 159 10.49 29.31 12.02
N ASP A 160 10.43 28.33 12.95
CA ASP A 160 11.43 27.25 13.05
C ASP A 160 11.31 26.27 11.87
N THR A 161 10.11 25.74 11.60
CA THR A 161 9.42 25.95 10.32
C THR A 161 10.27 26.20 9.08
N PHE A 162 10.18 27.45 8.66
CA PHE A 162 10.86 28.04 7.54
C PHE A 162 12.38 27.96 7.65
N HIS A 163 12.96 28.28 8.81
CA HIS A 163 14.42 28.27 8.95
C HIS A 163 15.00 26.88 8.73
N ARG A 164 14.33 25.84 9.25
CA ARG A 164 14.73 24.46 9.07
C ARG A 164 14.58 24.05 7.61
N LEU A 165 13.48 24.40 6.96
CA LEU A 165 13.26 24.11 5.54
C LEU A 165 14.37 24.71 4.68
N LEU A 166 14.72 25.98 4.90
CA LEU A 166 15.79 26.67 4.17
C LEU A 166 17.14 25.97 4.38
N ALA A 167 17.48 25.63 5.62
CA ALA A 167 18.74 24.94 5.92
C ALA A 167 18.79 23.49 5.37
N THR A 168 17.67 22.77 5.32
CA THR A 168 17.64 21.38 4.80
C THR A 168 17.54 21.31 3.29
N SER A 169 17.02 22.35 2.64
CA SER A 169 16.93 22.45 1.18
C SER A 169 18.19 23.05 0.53
N ASP A 170 19.08 23.63 1.32
CA ASP A 170 20.38 24.13 0.83
C ASP A 170 21.26 22.97 0.31
N PRO A 171 21.62 22.96 -0.99
CA PRO A 171 22.42 21.88 -1.57
C PRO A 171 23.82 21.77 -0.99
N LEU A 172 24.47 22.88 -0.64
CA LEU A 172 25.82 22.89 -0.09
C LEU A 172 25.84 22.31 1.33
N ILE A 173 24.86 22.69 2.15
CA ILE A 173 24.69 22.13 3.50
C ILE A 173 24.34 20.65 3.39
N TYR A 174 23.45 20.26 2.47
CA TYR A 174 23.07 18.86 2.28
C TYR A 174 24.26 17.98 1.89
N LEU A 175 25.05 18.40 0.90
CA LEU A 175 26.20 17.65 0.39
C LEU A 175 27.33 17.50 1.41
N THR A 176 27.49 18.47 2.30
CA THR A 176 28.53 18.46 3.35
C THR A 176 28.09 17.72 4.62
N ARG A 177 26.81 17.34 4.72
CA ARG A 177 26.26 16.71 5.92
C ARG A 177 26.64 15.23 5.98
N ASN A 178 27.06 14.78 7.16
CA ASN A 178 27.22 13.35 7.43
C ASN A 178 25.84 12.67 7.52
N LEU A 179 25.33 12.21 6.39
CA LEU A 179 24.07 11.48 6.31
C LEU A 179 24.27 10.03 6.75
N LYS A 180 23.40 9.56 7.65
CA LYS A 180 23.30 8.13 7.94
C LYS A 180 22.70 7.45 6.71
N LYS A 181 23.39 6.43 6.18
CA LYS A 181 22.82 5.60 5.10
C LYS A 181 21.51 4.98 5.58
N LYS A 182 20.46 5.05 4.76
CA LYS A 182 19.20 4.34 5.03
C LYS A 182 19.49 2.84 5.09
N LYS A 183 18.75 2.11 5.93
CA LYS A 183 18.83 0.65 5.96
C LYS A 183 18.32 0.11 4.62
N SER A 184 19.12 -0.70 3.96
CA SER A 184 18.66 -1.49 2.81
C SER A 184 17.89 -2.70 3.33
N TYR A 185 16.69 -2.93 2.79
CA TYR A 185 15.97 -4.17 3.00
C TYR A 185 16.29 -5.12 1.85
N GLU A 186 16.30 -6.42 2.12
CA GLU A 186 16.44 -7.42 1.06
C GLU A 186 15.21 -7.38 0.16
N LEU A 187 15.44 -7.08 -1.12
CA LEU A 187 14.40 -7.12 -2.15
C LEU A 187 14.04 -8.58 -2.43
N THR A 188 12.76 -8.93 -2.24
CA THR A 188 12.24 -10.25 -2.64
C THR A 188 12.35 -10.42 -4.16
N SER A 189 12.40 -11.67 -4.62
CA SER A 189 12.47 -12.00 -6.05
C SER A 189 11.33 -11.37 -6.86
N GLU A 190 10.12 -11.33 -6.29
CA GLU A 190 8.95 -10.69 -6.93
C GLU A 190 9.14 -9.19 -7.12
N ILE A 191 9.65 -8.48 -6.11
CA ILE A 191 9.89 -7.03 -6.23
C ILE A 191 10.94 -6.77 -7.31
N ARG A 192 12.01 -7.58 -7.37
CA ARG A 192 13.06 -7.42 -8.39
C ARG A 192 12.54 -7.57 -9.82
N GLN A 193 11.57 -8.44 -10.05
CA GLN A 193 10.97 -8.62 -11.39
C GLN A 193 10.14 -7.40 -11.83
N LEU A 194 9.66 -6.61 -10.87
CA LEU A 194 8.84 -5.43 -11.12
C LEU A 194 9.66 -4.14 -11.23
N LEU A 195 10.92 -4.15 -10.83
CA LEU A 195 11.82 -2.99 -10.89
C LEU A 195 12.79 -3.12 -12.07
N ILE A 196 13.06 -1.99 -12.72
CA ILE A 196 14.16 -1.87 -13.66
C ILE A 196 15.39 -1.56 -12.82
N ILE A 197 16.10 -2.62 -12.42
CA ILE A 197 17.36 -2.47 -11.71
C ILE A 197 18.42 -2.26 -12.78
N ASP A 198 19.04 -1.07 -12.81
CA ASP A 198 20.19 -0.78 -13.66
C ASP A 198 21.43 -1.53 -13.12
N ASP A 199 21.41 -2.86 -13.21
CA ASP A 199 22.53 -3.75 -12.91
C ASP A 199 23.55 -3.78 -14.08
N GLY A 200 23.68 -2.70 -14.87
CA GLY A 200 24.64 -2.65 -15.98
C GLY A 200 24.49 -3.72 -17.08
N GLU A 201 23.48 -4.59 -17.02
CA GLU A 201 23.18 -5.59 -18.03
C GLU A 201 21.91 -5.18 -18.79
N PHE A 202 22.08 -4.86 -20.07
CA PHE A 202 20.99 -4.74 -21.03
C PHE A 202 20.24 -6.07 -21.08
N ILE A 203 18.96 -6.08 -20.71
CA ILE A 203 18.07 -7.21 -20.98
C ILE A 203 17.10 -6.81 -22.09
N GLU A 204 17.05 -7.68 -23.10
CA GLU A 204 16.25 -7.57 -24.31
C GLU A 204 14.77 -7.29 -24.03
N GLU A 205 14.20 -6.54 -24.96
CA GLU A 205 12.80 -6.14 -25.07
C GLU A 205 11.86 -7.33 -24.88
N TYR A 206 11.06 -7.33 -23.80
CA TYR A 206 9.94 -8.26 -23.66
C TYR A 206 8.84 -7.86 -24.66
N VAL A 207 8.69 -8.66 -25.71
CA VAL A 207 7.56 -8.57 -26.64
C VAL A 207 6.31 -9.06 -25.90
N GLY A 208 5.44 -8.11 -25.52
CA GLY A 208 4.16 -8.41 -24.89
C GLY A 208 3.24 -9.15 -25.85
N GLU A 209 2.69 -10.29 -25.43
CA GLU A 209 1.53 -10.89 -26.06
C GLU A 209 0.29 -10.07 -25.68
N ASP A 210 -0.49 -9.66 -26.68
CA ASP A 210 -1.71 -8.87 -26.54
C ASP A 210 -2.77 -9.61 -25.68
N LEU A 211 -2.80 -9.31 -24.38
CA LEU A 211 -3.90 -9.72 -23.50
C LEU A 211 -5.08 -8.76 -23.70
N ASN A 212 -5.96 -9.11 -24.64
CA ASN A 212 -7.25 -8.47 -24.87
C ASN A 212 -8.19 -8.68 -23.65
N PHE A 213 -8.06 -7.86 -22.62
CA PHE A 213 -8.96 -7.85 -21.47
C PHE A 213 -10.10 -6.84 -21.69
N LYS A 214 -11.14 -7.27 -22.41
CA LYS A 214 -12.43 -6.55 -22.42
C LYS A 214 -13.16 -6.87 -21.12
N GLY A 215 -13.26 -5.92 -20.19
CA GLY A 215 -14.12 -6.13 -19.02
C GLY A 215 -14.04 -5.14 -17.86
N PHE A 216 -13.14 -4.14 -17.88
CA PHE A 216 -13.08 -3.13 -16.83
C PHE A 216 -13.12 -1.72 -17.44
N THR A 217 -14.31 -1.31 -17.87
CA THR A 217 -14.64 0.10 -18.09
C THR A 217 -16.01 0.35 -17.50
N ASP A 218 -16.02 1.26 -16.50
CA ASP A 218 -17.13 1.95 -15.84
C ASP A 218 -18.34 1.14 -15.31
#